data_AF-A0A7J6WXX3-F1
#
_entry.id   AF-A0A7J6WXX3-F1
#
_cell.length_a   1.000
_cell.length_b   1.000
_cell.length_c   1.000
_cell.angle_alpha   90.00
_cell.angle_beta   90.00
_cell.angle_gamma   90.00
#
_symmetry.space_group_name_H-M   'P 1'
#
loop_
_entity.id
_entity.type
_entity.pdbx_description
1 polymer ?
#
loop_
_entity_poly.entity_id
_entity_poly.type
_entity_poly.pdbx_seq_one_letter_code
_entity_poly.pdbx_strand_id
1 'polypeptide(L)'
;MDIPTTPRSITGQEIIHFSHPQHHLVQVTFPYIFTCIGCKEYGAGKRFKCESCDLDLHDFCALAPPSIQRHPFHSHHQLVFYTKQGNGFLRSRCDICAKATRGYVFKCSQCNFEMHPSCAKLSQEMSFPVHQHVLNLLPMTTLANSSESSFVCGECKRKRLGRVYACKVCDFHLHAVCAKGMINGLYANGIKPPRNQSMLGAAAKIASHVIMGFIGGLIEGIGEGVGEVLVENIGRGNSGSRRRTK
;
A
#
# COMPACT_ATOMS: atom_id res chain seq x y z
N MET A 1 31.37 2.02 24.96
CA MET A 1 30.11 2.71 24.59
C MET A 1 29.40 1.76 23.65
N ASP A 2 28.40 1.06 24.17
CA ASP A 2 27.74 -0.03 23.46
C ASP A 2 26.88 0.53 22.32
N ILE A 3 27.21 0.13 21.09
CA ILE A 3 26.40 0.41 19.91
C ILE A 3 25.20 -0.55 19.97
N PRO A 4 23.95 -0.08 19.96
CA PRO A 4 22.79 -0.97 20.03
C PRO A 4 22.75 -1.89 18.80
N THR A 5 23.01 -3.17 19.05
CA THR A 5 22.86 -4.28 18.11
C THR A 5 21.40 -4.40 17.70
N THR A 6 21.14 -4.42 16.38
CA THR A 6 19.86 -4.72 15.71
C THR A 6 18.66 -3.79 15.98
N PRO A 7 17.89 -3.37 14.95
CA PRO A 7 16.57 -2.79 15.21
C PRO A 7 15.74 -3.85 15.92
N ARG A 8 15.34 -3.59 17.15
CA ARG A 8 14.53 -4.49 17.99
C ARG A 8 13.32 -5.00 17.20
N SER A 9 13.40 -6.23 16.70
CA SER A 9 12.23 -7.02 16.34
C SER A 9 11.54 -7.39 17.65
N ILE A 10 10.57 -6.59 18.07
CA ILE A 10 9.68 -6.99 19.15
C ILE A 10 8.79 -8.07 18.52
N THR A 11 9.11 -9.34 18.77
CA THR A 11 8.37 -10.50 18.30
C THR A 11 6.89 -10.35 18.70
N GLY A 12 6.05 -10.07 17.70
CA GLY A 12 4.61 -9.98 17.87
C GLY A 12 3.90 -11.30 17.61
N GLN A 13 2.58 -11.25 17.49
CA GLN A 13 1.73 -12.41 17.15
C GLN A 13 2.20 -13.10 15.85
N GLU A 14 2.07 -14.43 15.83
CA GLU A 14 2.32 -15.28 14.67
C GLU A 14 1.01 -15.90 14.17
N ILE A 15 0.84 -16.02 12.85
CA ILE A 15 -0.36 -16.59 12.23
C ILE A 15 -0.03 -17.46 11.03
N ILE A 16 -0.87 -18.46 10.75
CA ILE A 16 -0.95 -19.11 9.44
C ILE A 16 -2.05 -18.41 8.65
N HIS A 17 -1.70 -17.77 7.54
CA HIS A 17 -2.66 -16.95 6.78
C HIS A 17 -3.25 -17.75 5.61
N PHE A 18 -4.57 -17.63 5.38
CA PHE A 18 -5.29 -18.44 4.38
C PHE A 18 -4.72 -18.35 2.96
N SER A 19 -4.12 -17.22 2.59
CA SER A 19 -3.51 -17.01 1.27
C SER A 19 -2.04 -17.45 1.18
N HIS A 20 -1.45 -17.82 2.31
CA HIS A 20 -0.08 -18.27 2.42
C HIS A 20 0.04 -19.36 3.50
N PRO A 21 -0.62 -20.51 3.32
CA PRO A 21 -0.72 -21.54 4.35
C PRO A 21 0.57 -22.34 4.57
N GLN A 22 1.56 -22.22 3.69
CA GLN A 22 2.81 -22.99 3.76
C GLN A 22 3.78 -22.46 4.81
N HIS A 23 3.67 -21.19 5.19
CA HIS A 23 4.54 -20.56 6.18
C HIS A 23 3.76 -19.71 7.15
N HIS A 24 4.36 -19.50 8.30
CA HIS A 24 3.87 -18.57 9.30
C HIS A 24 4.22 -17.14 8.90
N LEU A 25 3.34 -16.22 9.27
CA LEU A 25 3.59 -14.79 9.21
C LEU A 25 3.80 -14.26 10.62
N VAL A 26 4.89 -13.54 10.82
CA VAL A 26 5.22 -12.89 12.09
C VAL A 26 4.87 -11.41 12.03
N GLN A 27 4.29 -10.88 13.09
CA GLN A 27 4.03 -9.45 13.19
C GLN A 27 5.32 -8.69 13.51
N VAL A 28 5.70 -7.77 12.62
CA VAL A 28 6.90 -6.94 12.71
C VAL A 28 6.56 -5.47 12.52
N THR A 29 7.46 -4.58 12.93
CA THR A 29 7.31 -3.13 12.72
C THR A 29 8.56 -2.57 12.06
N PHE A 30 8.39 -2.04 10.87
CA PHE A 30 9.49 -1.42 10.12
C PHE A 30 9.06 -0.05 9.59
N PRO A 31 9.92 0.99 9.66
CA PRO A 31 9.53 2.34 9.27
C PRO A 31 9.43 2.52 7.74
N TYR A 32 10.05 1.64 6.95
CA TYR A 32 10.09 1.74 5.49
C TYR A 32 8.80 1.27 4.81
N ILE A 33 8.57 1.77 3.60
CA ILE A 33 7.42 1.42 2.78
C ILE A 33 7.44 -0.05 2.34
N PHE A 34 6.29 -0.69 2.29
CA PHE A 34 6.09 -2.00 1.67
C PHE A 34 4.85 -2.01 0.78
N THR A 35 4.72 -3.03 -0.05
CA THR A 35 3.49 -3.30 -0.80
C THR A 35 2.82 -4.54 -0.22
N CYS A 36 1.60 -4.38 0.28
CA CYS A 36 0.82 -5.51 0.79
C CYS A 36 0.48 -6.48 -0.34
N ILE A 37 0.87 -7.74 -0.22
CA ILE A 37 0.55 -8.75 -1.25
C ILE A 37 -0.95 -9.02 -1.35
N GLY A 38 -1.71 -8.74 -0.29
CA GLY A 38 -3.13 -8.96 -0.21
C GLY A 38 -3.92 -7.91 -1.00
N CYS A 39 -3.96 -6.68 -0.50
CA CYS A 39 -4.74 -5.58 -1.09
C CYS A 39 -3.99 -4.81 -2.21
N LYS A 40 -2.70 -5.10 -2.43
CA LYS A 40 -1.84 -4.44 -3.42
C LYS A 40 -1.63 -2.94 -3.17
N GLU A 41 -1.84 -2.47 -1.95
CA GLU A 41 -1.60 -1.08 -1.55
C GLU A 41 -0.32 -0.93 -0.74
N TYR A 42 0.22 0.29 -0.72
CA TYR A 42 1.37 0.62 0.11
C TYR A 42 1.01 0.68 1.58
N GLY A 43 1.96 0.31 2.44
CA GLY A 43 1.92 0.59 3.88
C GLY A 43 3.30 0.90 4.43
N ALA A 44 3.33 1.29 5.70
CA ALA A 44 4.55 1.43 6.49
C ALA A 44 4.25 1.11 7.97
N GLY A 45 5.28 0.86 8.77
CA GLY A 45 5.14 0.48 10.16
C GLY A 45 4.77 -0.99 10.34
N LYS A 46 3.78 -1.23 11.21
CA LYS A 46 3.28 -2.55 11.63
C LYS A 46 2.73 -3.35 10.44
N ARG A 47 3.16 -4.60 10.33
CA ARG A 47 2.79 -5.53 9.24
C ARG A 47 2.98 -6.98 9.68
N PHE A 48 2.41 -7.91 8.93
CA PHE A 48 2.74 -9.33 9.01
C PHE A 48 3.67 -9.69 7.87
N LYS A 49 4.81 -10.31 8.18
CA LYS A 49 5.85 -10.67 7.20
C LYS A 49 6.11 -12.17 7.22
N CYS A 50 6.28 -12.76 6.03
CA CYS A 50 6.92 -14.08 5.90
C CYS A 50 8.41 -13.85 5.68
N GLU A 51 9.25 -14.45 6.51
CA GLU A 51 10.70 -14.38 6.37
C GLU A 51 11.19 -15.21 5.17
N SER A 52 10.56 -16.36 4.90
CA SER A 52 10.96 -17.28 3.83
C SER A 52 10.59 -16.81 2.41
N CYS A 53 9.58 -15.96 2.25
CA CYS A 53 9.00 -15.62 0.94
C CYS A 53 9.05 -14.12 0.59
N ASP A 54 9.69 -13.29 1.42
CA ASP A 54 9.73 -11.83 1.30
C ASP A 54 8.37 -11.21 0.96
N LEU A 55 7.34 -11.59 1.73
CA LEU A 55 5.98 -11.09 1.56
C LEU A 55 5.55 -10.31 2.80
N ASP A 56 4.81 -9.23 2.57
CA ASP A 56 4.26 -8.39 3.63
C ASP A 56 2.76 -8.21 3.43
N LEU A 57 2.02 -8.23 4.54
CA LEU A 57 0.60 -7.90 4.63
C LEU A 57 0.41 -6.76 5.62
N HIS A 58 -0.51 -5.83 5.32
CA HIS A 58 -1.03 -4.94 6.36
C HIS A 58 -1.62 -5.79 7.50
N ASP A 59 -1.54 -5.28 8.73
CA ASP A 59 -2.16 -5.92 9.89
C ASP A 59 -3.67 -6.17 9.68
N PHE A 60 -4.39 -5.17 9.17
CA PHE A 60 -5.81 -5.29 8.83
C PHE A 60 -6.11 -6.17 7.62
N CYS A 61 -5.11 -6.49 6.79
CA CYS A 61 -5.26 -7.46 5.71
C CYS A 61 -5.02 -8.89 6.20
N ALA A 62 -4.03 -9.07 7.07
CA ALA A 62 -3.70 -10.36 7.68
C ALA A 62 -4.77 -10.84 8.67
N LEU A 63 -5.36 -9.89 9.41
CA LEU A 63 -6.38 -10.14 10.43
C LEU A 63 -7.78 -9.75 9.97
N ALA A 64 -8.01 -9.69 8.66
CA ALA A 64 -9.33 -9.33 8.12
C ALA A 64 -10.37 -10.39 8.54
N PRO A 65 -11.53 -9.98 9.09
CA PRO A 65 -12.60 -10.93 9.34
C PRO A 65 -13.15 -11.46 8.00
N PRO A 66 -13.68 -12.69 7.96
CA PRO A 66 -14.26 -13.27 6.75
C PRO A 66 -15.50 -12.48 6.27
N SER A 67 -16.19 -11.79 7.18
CA SER A 67 -17.29 -10.90 6.83
C SER A 67 -17.48 -9.79 7.87
N ILE A 68 -18.17 -8.73 7.47
CA ILE A 68 -18.61 -7.61 8.32
C ILE A 68 -20.13 -7.51 8.17
N GLN A 69 -20.88 -7.66 9.27
CA GLN A 69 -22.35 -7.71 9.22
C GLN A 69 -23.01 -6.35 9.01
N ARG A 70 -22.51 -5.31 9.68
CA ARG A 70 -23.06 -3.95 9.62
C ARG A 70 -21.93 -2.95 9.63
N HIS A 71 -21.49 -2.53 8.45
CA HIS A 71 -20.46 -1.50 8.33
C HIS A 71 -21.09 -0.10 8.35
N PRO A 72 -20.52 0.93 9.02
CA PRO A 72 -21.09 2.28 9.02
C PRO A 72 -21.30 2.89 7.62
N PHE A 73 -20.50 2.46 6.64
CA PHE A 73 -20.65 2.90 5.23
C PHE A 73 -21.58 2.02 4.39
N HIS A 74 -22.02 0.89 4.93
CA HIS A 74 -22.92 -0.06 4.28
C HIS A 74 -23.59 -0.93 5.35
N SER A 75 -24.61 -0.37 6.02
CA SER A 75 -25.20 -0.96 7.23
C SER A 75 -26.29 -1.99 6.95
N HIS A 76 -26.88 -1.97 5.75
CA HIS A 76 -28.05 -2.78 5.41
C HIS A 76 -27.70 -4.21 4.99
N HIS A 77 -26.49 -4.46 4.49
CA HIS A 77 -26.08 -5.77 4.04
C HIS A 77 -24.71 -6.17 4.58
N GLN A 78 -24.51 -7.48 4.68
CA GLN A 78 -23.21 -8.07 4.97
C GLN A 78 -22.20 -7.80 3.85
N LEU A 79 -20.97 -7.50 4.26
CA LEU A 79 -19.80 -7.45 3.38
C LEU A 79 -18.94 -8.69 3.60
N VAL A 80 -18.67 -9.44 2.54
CA VAL A 80 -17.82 -10.63 2.58
C VAL A 80 -16.41 -10.28 2.10
N PHE A 81 -15.41 -10.78 2.82
CA PHE A 81 -14.01 -10.64 2.45
C PHE A 81 -13.61 -11.72 1.44
N TYR A 82 -13.00 -11.32 0.32
CA TYR A 82 -12.48 -12.28 -0.66
C TYR A 82 -11.31 -11.70 -1.45
N THR A 83 -10.64 -12.57 -2.20
CA THR A 83 -9.51 -12.22 -3.06
C THR A 83 -9.96 -12.13 -4.52
N LYS A 84 -9.84 -10.94 -5.11
CA LYS A 84 -10.14 -10.71 -6.52
C LYS A 84 -8.98 -11.14 -7.41
N GLN A 85 -9.26 -11.99 -8.39
CA GLN A 85 -8.28 -12.40 -9.40
C GLN A 85 -7.95 -11.22 -10.35
N GLY A 86 -6.69 -11.11 -10.74
CA GLY A 86 -6.13 -9.93 -11.41
C GLY A 86 -6.45 -9.78 -12.90
N ASN A 87 -7.32 -10.62 -13.45
CA ASN A 87 -7.30 -10.95 -14.88
C ASN A 87 -8.48 -10.34 -15.68
N GLY A 88 -9.39 -9.62 -15.01
CA GLY A 88 -10.53 -8.97 -15.67
C GLY A 88 -10.18 -7.60 -16.25
N PHE A 89 -10.56 -7.35 -17.51
CA PHE A 89 -10.43 -6.05 -18.19
C PHE A 89 -11.21 -4.92 -17.48
N LEU A 90 -12.30 -5.25 -16.77
CA LEU A 90 -13.08 -4.31 -15.97
C LEU A 90 -12.72 -4.41 -14.48
N ARG A 91 -11.97 -3.42 -13.99
CA ARG A 91 -11.71 -3.27 -12.56
C ARG A 91 -12.86 -2.47 -11.92
N SER A 92 -13.67 -3.12 -11.08
CA SER A 92 -14.55 -2.40 -10.15
C SER A 92 -13.78 -1.37 -9.33
N ARG A 93 -14.49 -0.31 -8.94
CA ARG A 93 -13.97 0.79 -8.13
C ARG A 93 -14.54 0.65 -6.72
N CYS A 94 -13.74 1.06 -5.74
CA CYS A 94 -14.20 1.14 -4.37
C CYS A 94 -15.20 2.28 -4.21
N ASP A 95 -16.38 2.01 -3.62
CA ASP A 95 -17.44 3.01 -3.38
C ASP A 95 -17.03 4.12 -2.40
N ILE A 96 -15.95 3.90 -1.64
CA ILE A 96 -15.45 4.89 -0.68
C ILE A 96 -14.42 5.83 -1.33
N CYS A 97 -13.43 5.29 -2.03
CA CYS A 97 -12.28 6.08 -2.49
C CYS A 97 -12.18 6.22 -4.03
N ALA A 98 -13.11 5.61 -4.77
CA ALA A 98 -13.18 5.57 -6.23
C ALA A 98 -11.93 5.00 -6.95
N LYS A 99 -10.96 4.46 -6.21
CA LYS A 99 -9.80 3.76 -6.78
C LYS A 99 -10.17 2.33 -7.16
N ALA A 100 -9.49 1.82 -8.18
CA ALA A 100 -9.64 0.44 -8.61
C ALA A 100 -9.35 -0.51 -7.45
N THR A 101 -10.19 -1.53 -7.30
CA THR A 101 -9.99 -2.60 -6.33
C THR A 101 -9.19 -3.74 -6.96
N ARG A 102 -8.23 -4.27 -6.20
CA ARG A 102 -7.31 -5.35 -6.61
C ARG A 102 -7.03 -6.23 -5.39
N GLY A 103 -6.87 -7.53 -5.61
CA GLY A 103 -6.56 -8.46 -4.52
C GLY A 103 -7.65 -8.48 -3.46
N TYR A 104 -7.29 -8.28 -2.19
CA TYR A 104 -8.23 -8.32 -1.06
C TYR A 104 -9.23 -7.17 -1.07
N VAL A 105 -10.50 -7.52 -0.92
CA VAL A 105 -11.64 -6.61 -1.00
C VAL A 105 -12.77 -7.10 -0.10
N PHE A 106 -13.59 -6.16 0.37
CA PHE A 106 -14.90 -6.46 0.97
C PHE A 106 -15.97 -6.15 -0.07
N LYS A 107 -16.85 -7.11 -0.39
CA LYS A 107 -17.97 -6.92 -1.32
C LYS A 107 -19.28 -7.35 -0.68
N CYS A 108 -20.33 -6.60 -0.98
CA CYS A 108 -21.68 -6.95 -0.60
C CYS A 108 -22.17 -8.17 -1.40
N SER A 109 -22.81 -9.11 -0.74
CA SER A 109 -23.45 -10.26 -1.40
C SER A 109 -24.77 -9.92 -2.09
N GLN A 110 -25.38 -8.78 -1.75
CA GLN A 110 -26.73 -8.39 -2.16
C GLN A 110 -26.77 -7.21 -3.15
N CYS A 111 -25.70 -6.43 -3.25
CA CYS A 111 -25.59 -5.33 -4.20
C CYS A 111 -24.15 -5.16 -4.72
N ASN A 112 -23.94 -4.18 -5.60
CA ASN A 112 -22.64 -3.96 -6.23
C ASN A 112 -21.61 -3.22 -5.36
N PHE A 113 -21.92 -3.01 -4.08
CA PHE A 113 -21.04 -2.29 -3.17
C PHE A 113 -19.74 -3.06 -2.90
N GLU A 114 -18.60 -2.41 -3.06
CA GLU A 114 -17.27 -2.95 -2.84
C GLU A 114 -16.32 -1.91 -2.23
N MET A 115 -15.48 -2.34 -1.29
CA MET A 115 -14.47 -1.46 -0.70
C MET A 115 -13.13 -2.14 -0.43
N HIS A 116 -12.06 -1.35 -0.43
CA HIS A 116 -10.75 -1.82 0.04
C HIS A 116 -10.78 -2.12 1.54
N PRO A 117 -9.95 -3.06 2.03
CA PRO A 117 -9.80 -3.32 3.47
C PRO A 117 -9.39 -2.07 4.26
N SER A 118 -8.51 -1.23 3.70
CA SER A 118 -8.11 0.04 4.28
C SER A 118 -9.25 1.06 4.34
N CYS A 119 -10.17 1.05 3.36
CA CYS A 119 -11.38 1.88 3.40
C CYS A 119 -12.38 1.40 4.46
N ALA A 120 -12.40 0.11 4.79
CA ALA A 120 -13.22 -0.46 5.87
C ALA A 120 -12.72 -0.08 7.27
N LYS A 121 -11.51 0.46 7.39
CA LYS A 121 -10.95 0.96 8.65
C LYS A 121 -11.12 2.47 8.83
N LEU A 122 -11.61 3.17 7.81
CA LEU A 122 -11.95 4.58 7.92
C LEU A 122 -13.22 4.75 8.77
N SER A 123 -13.21 5.75 9.66
CA SER A 123 -14.35 6.15 10.48
C SER A 123 -15.15 7.27 9.83
N GLN A 124 -16.37 7.53 10.30
CA GLN A 124 -17.16 8.69 9.83
C GLN A 124 -16.56 10.03 10.29
N GLU A 125 -15.81 10.02 11.39
CA GLU A 125 -15.12 11.18 11.93
C GLU A 125 -13.63 10.86 12.10
N MET A 126 -12.75 11.79 11.76
CA MET A 126 -11.30 11.57 11.90
C MET A 126 -10.53 12.86 12.16
N SER A 127 -9.42 12.72 12.88
CA SER A 127 -8.37 13.74 12.94
C SER A 127 -7.33 13.49 11.83
N PHE A 128 -6.75 14.55 11.27
CA PHE A 128 -5.80 14.44 10.17
C PHE A 128 -4.56 15.33 10.41
N PRO A 129 -3.32 14.84 10.26
CA PRO A 129 -2.13 15.56 10.76
C PRO A 129 -1.93 16.98 10.22
N VAL A 130 -2.39 17.27 9.00
CA VAL A 130 -2.28 18.59 8.37
C VAL A 130 -3.48 19.50 8.63
N HIS A 131 -4.39 19.10 9.53
CA HIS A 131 -5.58 19.87 9.86
C HIS A 131 -6.01 19.66 11.33
N GLN A 132 -6.25 20.77 12.04
CA GLN A 132 -6.45 20.73 13.50
C GLN A 132 -7.86 20.31 13.93
N HIS A 133 -8.89 20.54 13.12
CA HIS A 133 -10.25 20.20 13.48
C HIS A 133 -10.63 18.77 13.06
N VAL A 134 -11.63 18.21 13.75
CA VAL A 134 -12.22 16.92 13.37
C VAL A 134 -12.92 17.05 12.01
N LEU A 135 -12.61 16.12 11.12
CA LEU A 135 -13.20 16.01 9.80
C LEU A 135 -14.34 15.00 9.82
N ASN A 136 -15.44 15.34 9.18
CA ASN A 136 -16.65 14.54 9.12
C ASN A 136 -16.89 14.08 7.68
N LEU A 137 -17.15 12.79 7.49
CA LEU A 137 -17.44 12.22 6.19
C LEU A 137 -18.80 12.73 5.67
N LEU A 138 -18.80 13.34 4.50
CA LEU A 138 -20.03 13.88 3.91
C LEU A 138 -21.02 12.76 3.53
N PRO A 139 -22.34 13.01 3.65
CA PRO A 139 -23.37 12.09 3.17
C PRO A 139 -23.25 11.84 1.66
N MET A 140 -23.63 10.65 1.21
CA MET A 140 -23.49 10.25 -0.21
C MET A 140 -24.30 11.14 -1.16
N THR A 141 -25.44 11.67 -0.72
CA THR A 141 -26.32 12.55 -1.51
C THR A 141 -25.66 13.87 -1.92
N THR A 142 -24.67 14.35 -1.17
CA THR A 142 -23.96 15.60 -1.47
C THR A 142 -23.10 15.54 -2.74
N LEU A 143 -22.82 14.34 -3.26
CA LEU A 143 -21.98 14.11 -4.44
C LEU A 143 -22.78 13.60 -5.66
N ALA A 144 -24.08 13.31 -5.49
CA ALA A 144 -24.91 12.67 -6.53
C ALA A 144 -25.29 13.64 -7.67
N ASN A 145 -25.18 14.95 -7.46
CA ASN A 145 -25.66 15.97 -8.40
C ASN A 145 -24.55 16.61 -9.25
N SER A 146 -23.30 16.15 -9.14
CA SER A 146 -22.18 16.69 -9.93
C SER A 146 -21.24 15.57 -10.37
N SER A 147 -21.05 15.45 -11.69
CA SER A 147 -20.09 14.52 -12.32
C SER A 147 -18.62 14.75 -11.91
N GLU A 148 -18.36 15.79 -11.12
CA GLU A 148 -17.08 16.13 -10.52
C GLU A 148 -17.30 16.50 -9.04
N SER A 149 -16.41 16.06 -8.14
CA SER A 149 -16.39 16.59 -6.77
C SER A 149 -16.08 18.09 -6.85
N SER A 150 -16.98 18.96 -6.39
CA SER A 150 -16.71 20.41 -6.35
C SER A 150 -15.53 20.77 -5.43
N PHE A 151 -15.23 19.91 -4.46
CA PHE A 151 -14.23 20.15 -3.42
C PHE A 151 -12.79 19.92 -3.88
N VAL A 152 -11.92 20.88 -3.58
CA VAL A 152 -10.46 20.73 -3.71
C VAL A 152 -9.91 20.19 -2.40
N CYS A 153 -9.24 19.05 -2.46
CA CYS A 153 -8.68 18.42 -1.26
C CYS A 153 -7.48 19.22 -0.71
N GLY A 154 -7.52 19.50 0.60
CA GLY A 154 -6.48 20.21 1.34
C GLY A 154 -5.13 19.50 1.38
N GLU A 155 -5.11 18.17 1.22
CA GLU A 155 -3.88 17.37 1.15
C GLU A 155 -3.29 17.31 -0.26
N CYS A 156 -4.06 16.78 -1.23
CA CYS A 156 -3.51 16.54 -2.57
C CYS A 156 -3.67 17.69 -3.57
N LYS A 157 -4.33 18.79 -3.15
CA LYS A 157 -4.60 20.01 -3.92
C LYS A 157 -5.22 19.76 -5.29
N ARG A 158 -6.15 18.80 -5.37
CA ARG A 158 -6.82 18.36 -6.60
C ARG A 158 -8.29 18.06 -6.30
N LYS A 159 -9.10 17.96 -7.34
CA LYS A 159 -10.43 17.34 -7.31
C LYS A 159 -10.30 15.85 -7.64
N ARG A 160 -11.06 15.00 -6.96
CA ARG A 160 -11.07 13.55 -7.21
C ARG A 160 -12.45 12.99 -6.87
N LEU A 161 -12.86 11.99 -7.64
CA LEU A 161 -14.01 11.16 -7.32
C LEU A 161 -13.83 10.39 -6.01
N GLY A 162 -14.96 9.99 -5.42
CA GLY A 162 -15.04 9.26 -4.16
C GLY A 162 -15.60 10.11 -3.02
N ARG A 163 -15.70 9.53 -1.84
CA ARG A 163 -16.20 10.23 -0.66
C ARG A 163 -15.20 11.27 -0.15
N VAL A 164 -15.74 12.32 0.46
CA VAL A 164 -14.99 13.48 0.96
C VAL A 164 -15.34 13.68 2.43
N TYR A 165 -14.32 13.90 3.25
CA TYR A 165 -14.46 14.46 4.57
C TYR A 165 -14.43 15.99 4.49
N ALA A 166 -15.24 16.66 5.28
CA ALA A 166 -15.26 18.10 5.43
C ALA A 166 -15.07 18.50 6.90
N CYS A 167 -14.35 19.59 7.11
CA CYS A 167 -14.36 20.28 8.39
C CYS A 167 -15.67 21.06 8.54
N LYS A 168 -16.29 21.00 9.72
CA LYS A 168 -17.49 21.81 10.03
C LYS A 168 -17.15 23.22 10.51
N VAL A 169 -15.87 23.51 10.79
CA VAL A 169 -15.39 24.78 11.34
C VAL A 169 -14.81 25.69 10.27
N CYS A 170 -14.18 25.13 9.24
CA CYS A 170 -13.58 25.88 8.13
C CYS A 170 -13.73 25.14 6.80
N ASP A 171 -13.33 25.77 5.69
CA ASP A 171 -13.46 25.22 4.33
C ASP A 171 -12.39 24.15 3.98
N PHE A 172 -12.09 23.25 4.91
CA PHE A 172 -11.12 22.17 4.69
C PHE A 172 -11.82 20.89 4.23
N HIS A 173 -11.34 20.33 3.12
CA HIS A 173 -11.85 19.10 2.54
C HIS A 173 -10.74 18.06 2.36
N LEU A 174 -11.05 16.79 2.59
CA LEU A 174 -10.11 15.68 2.45
C LEU A 174 -10.76 14.51 1.73
N HIS A 175 -10.19 14.08 0.61
CA HIS A 175 -10.67 12.85 -0.04
C HIS A 175 -10.45 11.63 0.85
N ALA A 176 -11.40 10.69 0.85
CA ALA A 176 -11.23 9.42 1.53
C ALA A 176 -9.97 8.65 1.06
N VAL A 177 -9.59 8.76 -0.23
CA VAL A 177 -8.33 8.18 -0.74
C VAL A 177 -7.09 8.78 -0.09
N CYS A 178 -7.10 10.06 0.27
CA CYS A 178 -5.99 10.74 0.94
C CYS A 178 -5.94 10.38 2.43
N ALA A 179 -7.11 10.15 3.04
CA ALA A 179 -7.21 9.68 4.43
C ALA A 179 -6.60 8.29 4.65
N LYS A 180 -6.56 7.42 3.62
CA LYS A 180 -6.00 6.06 3.71
C LYS A 180 -4.55 6.01 4.21
N GLY A 181 -3.77 7.07 4.03
CA GLY A 181 -2.41 7.14 4.56
C GLY A 181 -2.36 7.01 6.09
N MET A 182 -3.45 7.38 6.79
CA MET A 182 -3.58 7.23 8.25
C MET A 182 -3.73 5.76 8.62
N ILE A 183 -4.50 5.02 7.82
CA ILE A 183 -4.80 3.61 8.05
C ILE A 183 -3.59 2.73 7.69
N ASN A 184 -2.94 3.04 6.57
CA ASN A 184 -1.85 2.21 6.06
C ASN A 184 -0.49 2.51 6.75
N GLY A 185 -0.48 3.29 7.84
CA GLY A 185 0.71 3.62 8.62
C GLY A 185 1.69 4.59 7.95
N LEU A 186 1.35 5.16 6.79
CA LEU A 186 2.24 6.05 6.04
C LEU A 186 2.50 7.37 6.80
N TYR A 187 1.44 8.03 7.29
CA TYR A 187 1.61 9.29 8.06
C TYR A 187 2.34 9.07 9.38
N ALA A 188 2.05 7.98 10.09
CA ALA A 188 2.71 7.64 11.34
C ALA A 188 4.23 7.43 11.18
N ASN A 189 4.69 7.12 9.96
CA ASN A 189 6.11 6.92 9.64
C ASN A 189 6.68 8.06 8.77
N GLY A 190 6.01 9.21 8.68
CA GLY A 190 6.49 10.37 7.92
C GLY A 190 6.54 10.17 6.40
N ILE A 191 5.90 9.12 5.87
CA ILE A 191 5.91 8.80 4.44
C ILE A 191 4.69 9.46 3.77
N LYS A 192 4.95 10.30 2.77
CA LYS A 192 3.88 10.84 1.93
C LYS A 192 3.41 9.76 0.95
N PRO A 193 2.09 9.50 0.85
CA PRO A 193 1.57 8.49 -0.07
C PRO A 193 1.97 8.83 -1.52
N PRO A 194 2.51 7.86 -2.27
CA PRO A 194 2.97 8.12 -3.62
C PRO A 194 1.81 8.50 -4.54
N ARG A 195 2.05 9.50 -5.39
CA ARG A 195 1.01 10.11 -6.24
C ARG A 195 0.46 9.13 -7.30
N ASN A 196 1.25 8.13 -7.73
CA ASN A 196 0.92 7.12 -8.73
C ASN A 196 1.32 5.70 -8.26
N GLN A 197 0.39 4.74 -8.33
CA GLN A 197 0.63 3.33 -7.97
C GLN A 197 1.45 2.55 -9.02
N SER A 198 1.66 3.08 -10.22
CA SER A 198 2.26 2.33 -11.35
C SER A 198 3.79 2.31 -11.39
N MET A 199 4.48 3.25 -10.73
CA MET A 199 5.94 3.45 -10.92
C MET A 199 6.81 2.90 -9.78
N LEU A 200 6.22 2.39 -8.69
CA LEU A 200 6.95 2.09 -7.44
C LEU A 200 6.99 0.61 -7.05
N GLY A 201 6.33 -0.28 -7.81
CA GLY A 201 6.39 -1.73 -7.55
C GLY A 201 7.81 -2.29 -7.58
N ALA A 202 8.71 -1.67 -8.37
CA ALA A 202 10.13 -2.00 -8.41
C ALA A 202 10.92 -1.35 -7.27
N ALA A 203 10.75 -0.04 -7.03
CA ALA A 203 11.53 0.71 -6.04
C ALA A 203 11.30 0.28 -4.58
N ALA A 204 10.07 -0.10 -4.20
CA ALA A 204 9.80 -0.59 -2.85
C ALA A 204 10.47 -1.95 -2.57
N LYS A 205 10.59 -2.82 -3.59
CA LYS A 205 11.33 -4.09 -3.48
C LYS A 205 12.84 -3.85 -3.36
N ILE A 206 13.37 -2.89 -4.10
CA ILE A 206 14.81 -2.54 -4.06
C ILE A 206 15.18 -2.03 -2.66
N ALA A 207 14.39 -1.15 -2.04
CA ALA A 207 14.66 -0.68 -0.68
C ALA A 207 14.68 -1.81 0.37
N SER A 208 13.85 -2.84 0.22
CA SER A 208 13.86 -4.04 1.08
C SER A 208 15.12 -4.90 0.88
N HIS A 209 15.54 -5.10 -0.38
CA HIS A 209 16.71 -5.92 -0.72
C HIS A 209 18.04 -5.26 -0.36
N VAL A 210 18.15 -3.93 -0.50
CA VAL A 210 19.39 -3.20 -0.21
C VAL A 210 19.79 -3.34 1.25
N ILE A 211 18.84 -3.47 2.20
CA ILE A 211 19.18 -3.61 3.62
C ILE A 211 19.61 -5.05 3.98
N MET A 212 19.06 -6.07 3.31
CA MET A 212 19.48 -7.47 3.52
C MET A 212 20.87 -7.78 2.95
N GLY A 213 21.36 -6.99 1.98
CA GLY A 213 22.67 -7.18 1.35
C GLY A 213 23.88 -6.65 2.15
N PHE A 214 23.67 -5.81 3.16
CA PHE A 214 24.78 -5.24 3.96
C PHE A 214 25.14 -6.06 5.21
N ILE A 215 24.47 -7.18 5.48
CA ILE A 215 24.69 -8.00 6.69
C ILE A 215 25.56 -9.25 6.40
N GLY A 216 25.93 -9.52 5.13
CA GLY A 216 26.66 -10.72 4.73
C GLY A 216 28.08 -10.48 4.21
N GLY A 217 28.93 -9.76 4.95
CA GLY A 217 30.28 -9.45 4.46
C GLY A 217 31.29 -9.07 5.53
N LEU A 218 31.54 -9.96 6.48
CA LEU A 218 32.78 -9.94 7.27
C LEU A 218 33.17 -11.38 7.60
N ILE A 219 33.81 -12.03 6.64
CA ILE A 219 34.63 -13.21 6.88
C ILE A 219 36.06 -12.69 7.03
N GLU A 220 36.64 -12.94 8.20
CA GLU A 220 38.06 -12.73 8.52
C GLU A 220 38.97 -13.54 7.58
N GLY A 221 40.17 -13.03 7.28
CA GLY A 221 41.27 -13.88 6.81
C GLY A 221 42.19 -13.31 5.73
N ILE A 222 43.15 -12.49 6.16
CA ILE A 222 44.60 -12.53 5.86
C ILE A 222 45.04 -13.22 4.53
N GLY A 223 45.81 -12.51 3.69
CA GLY A 223 46.77 -13.16 2.78
C GLY A 223 46.99 -12.46 1.43
N GLU A 224 48.13 -11.77 1.34
CA GLU A 224 48.97 -11.40 0.19
C GLU A 224 48.58 -11.87 -1.23
N GLY A 225 48.72 -10.97 -2.22
CA GLY A 225 48.81 -11.35 -3.62
C GLY A 225 48.67 -10.20 -4.61
N VAL A 226 49.80 -9.62 -5.01
CA VAL A 226 49.96 -8.65 -6.09
C VAL A 226 49.61 -9.28 -7.44
N GLY A 227 48.91 -8.57 -8.33
CA GLY A 227 48.66 -9.04 -9.70
C GLY A 227 47.90 -8.04 -10.56
N GLU A 228 48.61 -7.49 -11.54
CA GLU A 228 48.26 -6.40 -12.44
C GLU A 228 47.31 -6.79 -13.61
N VAL A 229 46.76 -5.75 -14.29
CA VAL A 229 46.56 -5.67 -15.78
C VAL A 229 45.34 -6.43 -16.36
N LEU A 230 44.51 -5.95 -17.31
CA LEU A 230 44.60 -4.95 -18.38
C LEU A 230 43.18 -4.45 -18.77
N VAL A 231 43.09 -3.20 -19.23
CA VAL A 231 41.96 -2.64 -19.99
C VAL A 231 42.27 -2.82 -21.48
N GLU A 232 41.36 -3.40 -22.25
CA GLU A 232 41.30 -3.19 -23.69
C GLU A 232 39.88 -2.84 -24.16
N ASN A 233 39.80 -1.67 -24.79
CA ASN A 233 38.73 -1.25 -25.69
C ASN A 233 39.01 -1.79 -27.09
N ILE A 234 37.98 -2.26 -27.80
CA ILE A 234 37.75 -2.14 -29.27
C ILE A 234 36.23 -2.37 -29.40
N GLY A 235 35.39 -1.59 -30.08
CA GLY A 235 35.62 -0.65 -31.17
C GLY A 235 34.71 -1.07 -32.34
N ARG A 236 33.81 -0.15 -32.77
CA ARG A 236 33.15 -0.05 -34.10
C ARG A 236 32.47 -1.32 -34.64
N GLY A 237 31.15 -1.36 -34.79
CA GLY A 237 30.36 -0.50 -35.67
C GLY A 237 29.89 -1.33 -36.88
N ASN A 238 28.61 -1.28 -37.25
CA ASN A 238 28.17 -0.80 -38.56
C ASN A 238 26.64 -0.89 -38.70
N SER A 239 26.09 0.20 -39.18
CA SER A 239 24.78 0.35 -39.79
C SER A 239 24.62 -0.54 -41.03
N GLY A 240 23.43 -1.15 -41.18
CA GLY A 240 23.03 -1.86 -42.39
C GLY A 240 21.52 -1.89 -42.56
N SER A 241 20.97 -0.84 -43.17
CA SER A 241 19.63 -0.86 -43.75
C SER A 241 19.68 -1.63 -45.07
N ARG A 242 18.82 -2.65 -45.23
CA ARG A 242 18.34 -3.05 -46.57
C ARG A 242 16.96 -3.70 -46.51
N ARG A 243 16.08 -3.07 -47.29
CA ARG A 243 14.74 -3.41 -47.77
C ARG A 243 14.49 -4.88 -48.17
N ARG A 244 13.27 -5.33 -47.82
CA ARG A 244 12.16 -5.80 -48.71
C ARG A 244 12.39 -7.07 -49.55
N THR A 245 11.57 -8.11 -49.27
CA THR A 245 10.52 -8.72 -50.14
C THR A 245 10.24 -10.15 -49.70
N LYS A 246 9.03 -10.45 -49.22
CA LYS A 246 8.00 -11.20 -49.94
C LYS A 246 6.69 -11.11 -49.17
#